data_AF-A0A822BJP0-F1
#
_entry.id   AF-A0A822BJP0-F1
#
_cell.length_a   1.000
_cell.length_b   1.000
_cell.length_c   1.000
_cell.angle_alpha   90.00
_cell.angle_beta   90.00
_cell.angle_gamma   90.00
#
_symmetry.space_group_name_H-M   'P 1'
#
loop_
_entity.id
_entity.type
_entity.pdbx_description
1 polymer ?
#
loop_
_entity_poly.entity_id
_entity_poly.type
_entity_poly.pdbx_seq_one_letter_code
_entity_poly.pdbx_strand_id
1 'polypeptide(L)' 'MTQSLEDISILISDKNQAVKIHSEPPCLNIQEFNGVLSWKSEVPLSVENMLWSGTVIATGEVIGCVIYTGTDT' A
#
# COMPACT_ATOMS: atom_id res chain seq x y z
N MET A 1 14.72 33.99 18.33
CA MET A 1 14.06 32.74 17.97
C MET A 1 13.74 32.79 16.48
N THR A 2 14.71 32.44 15.63
CA THR A 2 14.53 32.33 14.18
C THR A 2 14.27 30.86 13.88
N GLN A 3 13.01 30.49 13.69
CA GLN A 3 12.69 29.18 13.11
C GLN A 3 13.29 29.14 11.70
N SER A 4 14.11 28.12 11.43
CA SER A 4 14.86 28.04 10.18
C SER A 4 13.90 27.66 9.04
N LEU A 5 14.21 28.15 7.83
CA LEU A 5 13.45 27.86 6.61
C LEU A 5 13.40 26.36 6.27
N GLU A 6 14.29 25.57 6.88
CA GLU A 6 14.38 24.11 6.74
C GLU A 6 13.14 23.41 7.31
N ASP A 7 12.61 23.88 8.46
CA ASP A 7 11.43 23.29 9.11
C ASP A 7 10.15 23.44 8.26
N ILE A 8 10.03 24.56 7.55
CA ILE A 8 8.90 24.85 6.65
C ILE A 8 8.97 24.00 5.38
N SER A 9 10.18 23.73 4.88
CA SER A 9 10.38 22.90 3.68
C SER A 9 9.94 21.45 3.89
N ILE A 10 10.13 20.93 5.11
CA ILE A 10 9.70 19.58 5.51
C ILE A 10 8.17 19.50 5.53
N LEU A 11 7.49 20.51 6.06
CA LEU A 11 6.02 20.60 6.13
C LEU A 11 5.34 20.69 4.75
N ILE A 12 6.01 21.29 3.76
CA ILE A 12 5.49 21.38 2.37
C ILE A 12 5.75 20.07 1.61
N SER A 13 6.86 19.39 1.88
CA SER A 13 7.22 18.11 1.26
C SER A 13 6.30 16.95 1.71
N ASP A 14 5.91 16.90 2.99
CA ASP A 14 5.09 15.82 3.56
C ASP A 14 3.66 15.77 2.98
N LYS A 15 3.16 16.87 2.40
CA LYS A 15 1.82 16.94 1.80
C LYS A 15 1.72 16.32 0.41
N ASN A 16 2.84 15.98 -0.24
CA ASN A 16 2.84 15.49 -1.62
C ASN A 16 3.60 14.17 -1.80
N GLN A 17 3.76 13.40 -0.72
CA GLN A 17 4.43 12.10 -0.80
C GLN A 17 3.44 11.06 -1.34
N ALA A 18 3.50 10.84 -2.65
CA ALA A 18 2.66 9.87 -3.34
C ALA A 18 2.98 8.45 -2.86
N VAL A 19 1.99 7.78 -2.27
CA VAL A 19 2.05 6.35 -1.95
C VAL A 19 1.95 5.57 -3.25
N LYS A 20 2.88 4.64 -3.49
CA LYS A 20 2.87 3.74 -4.64
C LYS A 20 2.87 2.30 -4.16
N ILE A 21 2.14 1.44 -4.87
CA ILE A 21 2.18 -0.01 -4.67
C ILE A 21 2.63 -0.62 -5.99
N HIS A 22 3.73 -1.36 -5.97
CA HIS A 22 4.11 -2.26 -7.04
C HIS A 22 3.63 -3.66 -6.68
N SER A 23 2.93 -4.31 -7.60
CA SER A 23 2.52 -5.71 -7.48
C SER A 23 3.02 -6.49 -8.69
N GLU A 24 3.18 -7.78 -8.52
CA GLU A 24 3.32 -8.70 -9.64
C GLU A 24 2.06 -8.72 -10.54
N PRO A 25 2.11 -9.35 -11.73
CA PRO A 25 0.91 -9.59 -12.52
C PRO A 25 -0.07 -10.55 -11.81
N PRO A 26 -1.37 -10.46 -12.10
CA PRO A 26 -2.36 -11.42 -11.61
C PRO A 26 -1.97 -12.89 -11.82
N CYS A 27 -2.13 -13.71 -10.79
CA CYS A 27 -1.83 -15.13 -10.81
C CYS A 27 -2.89 -15.93 -10.03
N LEU A 28 -3.14 -17.17 -10.44
CA LEU A 28 -4.10 -18.09 -9.81
C LEU A 28 -3.60 -18.71 -8.48
N ASN A 29 -2.37 -18.42 -8.06
CA ASN A 29 -1.81 -18.97 -6.83
C ASN A 29 -2.21 -18.13 -5.60
N ILE A 30 -3.24 -18.57 -4.87
CA ILE A 30 -3.75 -17.84 -3.69
C ILE A 30 -2.82 -17.84 -2.47
N GLN A 31 -1.76 -18.65 -2.48
CA GLN A 31 -0.82 -18.79 -1.36
C GLN A 31 0.40 -17.88 -1.50
N GLU A 32 0.56 -17.23 -2.65
CA GLU A 32 1.70 -16.40 -2.96
C GLU A 32 1.22 -15.03 -3.42
N PHE A 33 1.90 -14.00 -2.93
CA PHE A 33 1.77 -12.64 -3.42
C PHE A 33 3.10 -11.93 -3.16
N ASN A 34 3.62 -11.22 -4.16
CA ASN A 34 4.79 -10.36 -4.02
C ASN A 34 4.47 -8.92 -4.44
N GLY A 35 4.59 -7.99 -3.48
CA GLY A 35 4.44 -6.57 -3.75
C GLY A 35 5.37 -5.71 -2.89
N VAL A 36 5.46 -4.43 -3.24
CA VAL A 36 6.22 -3.42 -2.49
C VAL A 36 5.41 -2.14 -2.38
N LEU A 37 5.19 -1.66 -1.15
CA LEU A 37 4.63 -0.35 -0.86
C LEU A 37 5.77 0.68 -0.70
N SER A 38 5.69 1.80 -1.42
CA SER A 38 6.65 2.90 -1.36
C SER A 38 5.95 4.19 -0.92
N TRP A 39 6.31 4.70 0.26
CA TRP A 39 5.80 5.98 0.78
C TRP A 39 6.88 6.80 1.53
N LYS A 40 7.63 6.14 2.42
CA LYS A 40 8.79 6.71 3.14
C LYS A 40 9.99 5.75 3.14
N SER A 41 9.69 4.46 3.18
CA SER A 41 10.60 3.34 2.93
C SER A 41 9.88 2.32 2.07
N GLU A 42 10.64 1.39 1.50
CA GLU A 42 10.07 0.21 0.86
C GLU A 42 9.61 -0.77 1.93
N VAL A 43 8.34 -1.17 1.85
CA VAL A 43 7.75 -2.18 2.72
C VAL A 43 7.34 -3.36 1.83
N PRO A 44 7.96 -4.55 1.99
CA PRO A 44 7.55 -5.72 1.25
C PRO A 44 6.15 -6.15 1.71
N LEU A 45 5.30 -6.50 0.75
CA LEU A 45 3.97 -7.04 0.97
C LEU A 45 3.97 -8.50 0.53
N SER A 46 3.36 -9.35 1.35
CA SER A 46 3.16 -10.77 1.05
C SER A 46 1.67 -11.15 1.10
N VAL A 47 1.36 -12.43 0.91
CA VAL A 47 -0.02 -12.95 0.97
C VAL A 47 -0.75 -12.61 2.27
N GLU A 48 -0.01 -12.44 3.37
CA GLU A 48 -0.55 -12.06 4.68
C GLU A 48 -1.08 -10.62 4.73
N ASN A 49 -0.70 -9.79 3.76
CA ASN A 49 -1.18 -8.41 3.61
C ASN A 49 -2.30 -8.30 2.56
N MET A 50 -2.76 -9.42 2.01
CA MET A 50 -3.70 -9.45 0.90
C MET A 50 -5.07 -9.99 1.33
N LEU A 51 -6.12 -9.37 0.80
CA LEU A 51 -7.48 -9.90 0.88
C LEU A 51 -7.92 -10.26 -0.54
N TRP A 52 -8.18 -11.55 -0.77
CA TRP A 52 -8.73 -12.02 -2.03
C TRP A 52 -10.19 -11.58 -2.19
N SER A 53 -10.65 -11.44 -3.44
CA SER A 53 -12.01 -10.97 -3.77
C SER A 53 -13.12 -11.78 -3.09
N GLY A 54 -12.90 -13.08 -2.86
CA GLY A 54 -13.85 -13.97 -2.18
C GLY A 54 -13.76 -14.00 -0.65
N THR A 55 -12.84 -13.25 -0.04
CA THR A 55 -12.62 -13.29 1.42
C THR A 55 -13.74 -12.56 2.15
N VAL A 56 -14.43 -13.28 3.03
CA VAL A 56 -15.41 -12.71 3.97
C VAL A 56 -14.69 -12.28 5.25
N ILE A 57 -14.77 -11.00 5.60
CA ILE A 57 -14.27 -10.48 6.89
C ILE A 57 -15.20 -10.97 8.01
N ALA A 58 -14.67 -11.82 8.89
CA ALA A 58 -15.45 -12.40 9.97
C ALA A 58 -15.81 -11.38 11.06
N THR A 59 -14.89 -10.46 11.39
CA THR A 59 -15.06 -9.45 12.44
C THR A 59 -14.26 -8.18 12.15
N GLY A 60 -14.81 -7.03 12.58
CA GLY A 60 -14.16 -5.72 12.47
C GLY A 60 -14.34 -5.03 11.12
N GLU A 61 -13.56 -3.97 10.92
CA GLU A 61 -13.51 -3.18 9.69
C GLU A 61 -12.07 -3.16 9.16
N VAL A 62 -11.92 -3.13 7.84
CA VAL A 62 -10.61 -3.10 7.18
C VAL A 62 -10.58 -1.93 6.20
N ILE A 63 -9.47 -1.19 6.21
CA ILE A 63 -9.14 -0.19 5.20
C ILE A 63 -8.03 -0.78 4.33
N GLY A 64 -8.27 -0.87 3.02
CA GLY A 64 -7.33 -1.44 2.06
C GLY A 64 -7.34 -0.69 0.73
N CYS A 65 -6.38 -1.02 -0.12
CA CYS A 65 -6.30 -0.55 -1.51
C CYS A 65 -6.58 -1.73 -2.45
N VAL A 66 -7.39 -1.50 -3.47
CA VAL A 66 -7.71 -2.53 -4.48
C VAL A 66 -6.55 -2.62 -5.47
N ILE A 67 -5.95 -3.81 -5.60
CA ILE A 67 -4.81 -4.07 -6.50
C ILE A 67 -5.27 -4.71 -7.81
N TYR A 68 -6.10 -5.76 -7.75
CA TYR A 68 -6.66 -6.46 -8.91
C TYR A 68 -8.18 -6.32 -8.95
N THR A 69 -8.76 -6.35 -10.15
CA THR A 69 -10.20 -6.17 -10.35
C THR A 69 -10.76 -7.08 -11.44
N GLY A 70 -12.03 -7.45 -11.34
CA GLY A 70 -12.73 -8.18 -12.41
C GLY A 70 -12.12 -9.55 -12.67
N THR A 71 -11.66 -9.79 -13.90
CA THR A 71 -11.04 -11.06 -14.31
C THR A 71 -9.63 -11.26 -13.77
N ASP A 72 -9.06 -10.24 -13.15
CA ASP A 72 -7.69 -10.26 -12.63
C ASP A 72 -7.63 -10.76 -11.16
N THR A 73 -8.79 -11.01 -10.52
CA THR A 73 -8.86 -11.49 -9.13
C THR A 73 -8.90 -13.00 -8.99
#